data_AF-A0A1S7QWA2-F1
#
_entry.id   AF-A0A1S7QWA2-F1
#
_cell.length_a   1.000
_cell.length_b   1.000
_cell.length_c   1.000
_cell.angle_alpha   90.00
_cell.angle_beta   90.00
_cell.angle_gamma   90.00
#
_symmetry.space_group_name_H-M   'P 1'
#
loop_
_entity.id
_entity.type
_entity.pdbx_description
1 polymer ?
#
loop_
_entity_poly.entity_id
_entity_poly.type
_entity_poly.pdbx_seq_one_letter_code
_entity_poly.pdbx_strand_id
1 'polypeptide(L)'
;MVSDGHREQIWGRSLKLRSKPIDDVYAQFLKMELESGEAHQTKSTLQEICRLHRQGFQFREPIRSTIETLVSGLLIRLSQDRKVVRWCLNAIAQFGRKDFSLAAVQRSIEVYGNDPEIAGAAVAAMFKIDARTLEHANAIELQREIVVLGAMQNTDPGKLDLRDISIDVDSAHPNILKLALITVGIGRAVKNLFHPRYENSEIVRVLGKHDDDIVRQYSVWAIIEHTDLGPEHLGIDLKELEKEPANVRAKVYGLLATHRSKDFQQQEYLIRGADDDHPEARMGLATMLASTYYDGMETATVNWLENEPNEKVREVLLGHFARCGSKCPAYQEFVIDHFDKHPSSQERLMGMAAGTKFYGILERRRQQGQNLDLFPMGDDARYEKVMPMKILMLSATPEDEERLRVDEENREIKRHIRENGGKLDIGSEFAVKVSDLQGHLLREKPDVLHFSGHGSSASSIVLEDAQGQAFDVDPQALADLMKMFKSHLKCVILNCCYSDAQAAAISQHIPFVIGCDDSVGDTAALTFAYAFYRALSHDRGFEDAFEFGVNEINLTSDRAESKMYKIHKA
;
A
#
# COMPACT_ATOMS: atom_id res chain seq x y z
N MET A 1 -49.06 -30.54 11.84
CA MET A 1 -49.44 -29.28 12.52
C MET A 1 -48.28 -28.84 13.41
N VAL A 2 -47.33 -28.09 12.86
CA VAL A 2 -46.70 -26.90 13.48
C VAL A 2 -46.35 -26.01 12.30
N SER A 3 -46.74 -24.75 12.41
CA SER A 3 -47.00 -23.79 11.34
C SER A 3 -45.75 -23.19 10.69
N ASP A 4 -45.83 -23.08 9.37
CA ASP A 4 -45.19 -22.06 8.55
C ASP A 4 -45.40 -20.65 9.10
N GLY A 5 -44.33 -19.86 9.10
CA GLY A 5 -44.38 -18.43 9.37
C GLY A 5 -43.05 -17.97 9.95
N HIS A 6 -42.24 -17.32 9.09
CA HIS A 6 -41.08 -16.44 9.35
C HIS A 6 -39.92 -16.65 8.36
N ARG A 7 -40.22 -16.82 7.06
CA ARG A 7 -39.23 -16.68 5.97
C ARG A 7 -39.74 -15.85 4.78
N GLU A 8 -40.59 -14.86 5.06
CA GLU A 8 -40.93 -13.79 4.12
C GLU A 8 -40.70 -12.44 4.80
N GLN A 9 -39.50 -11.85 4.64
CA GLN A 9 -39.21 -10.41 4.73
C GLN A 9 -37.69 -10.12 4.70
N ILE A 10 -36.97 -10.46 3.62
CA ILE A 10 -35.65 -9.83 3.34
C ILE A 10 -35.52 -9.36 1.87
N TRP A 11 -36.50 -9.61 0.99
CA TRP A 11 -36.56 -9.03 -0.35
C TRP A 11 -37.59 -7.91 -0.40
N GLY A 12 -37.27 -6.78 0.23
CA GLY A 12 -38.24 -5.68 0.38
C GLY A 12 -37.70 -4.38 0.94
N ARG A 13 -36.39 -4.14 0.93
CA ARG A 13 -35.83 -2.79 1.02
C ARG A 13 -34.61 -2.72 0.12
N SER A 14 -34.83 -2.26 -1.11
CA SER A 14 -33.81 -1.52 -1.85
C SER A 14 -33.38 -0.37 -0.95
N LEU A 15 -32.37 -0.59 -0.09
CA LEU A 15 -31.51 0.48 0.37
C LEU A 15 -30.91 1.06 -0.91
N LYS A 16 -31.56 2.10 -1.45
CA LYS A 16 -30.90 3.05 -2.32
C LYS A 16 -29.76 3.59 -1.45
N LEU A 17 -28.60 2.94 -1.50
CA LEU A 17 -27.35 3.52 -1.05
C LEU A 17 -27.30 4.87 -1.74
N ARG A 18 -27.51 5.96 -0.97
CA ARG A 18 -27.42 7.31 -1.49
C ARG A 18 -26.05 7.41 -2.14
N SER A 19 -26.01 7.70 -3.44
CA SER A 19 -24.77 7.87 -4.18
C SER A 19 -23.86 8.84 -3.44
N LYS A 20 -22.62 8.44 -3.17
CA LYS A 20 -21.66 9.32 -2.50
C LYS A 20 -21.12 10.31 -3.53
N PRO A 21 -21.10 11.62 -3.28
CA PRO A 21 -20.47 12.54 -4.21
C PRO A 21 -18.96 12.33 -4.21
N ILE A 22 -18.33 12.37 -5.39
CA ILE A 22 -16.87 12.53 -5.50
C ILE A 22 -16.53 13.94 -5.03
N ASP A 23 -15.43 14.09 -4.28
CA ASP A 23 -14.93 15.40 -3.84
C ASP A 23 -14.71 16.32 -5.05
N ASP A 24 -15.13 17.58 -4.95
CA ASP A 24 -15.13 18.49 -6.11
C ASP A 24 -13.69 18.83 -6.58
N VAL A 25 -12.73 18.90 -5.65
CA VAL A 25 -11.30 19.09 -6.00
C VAL A 25 -10.77 17.84 -6.68
N TYR A 26 -11.09 16.66 -6.15
CA TYR A 26 -10.67 15.41 -6.77
C TYR A 26 -11.28 15.22 -8.16
N ALA A 27 -12.55 15.60 -8.35
CA ALA A 27 -13.22 15.54 -9.62
C ALA A 27 -12.58 16.49 -10.66
N GLN A 28 -12.16 17.69 -10.26
CA GLN A 28 -11.39 18.60 -11.11
C GLN A 28 -10.01 18.04 -11.46
N PHE A 29 -9.34 17.40 -10.51
CA PHE A 29 -8.08 16.71 -10.77
C PHE A 29 -8.24 15.59 -11.82
N LEU A 30 -9.25 14.72 -11.67
CA LEU A 30 -9.54 13.68 -12.66
C LEU A 30 -9.84 14.27 -14.05
N LYS A 31 -10.50 15.43 -14.12
CA LYS A 31 -10.73 16.16 -15.37
C LYS A 31 -9.40 16.59 -16.01
N MET A 32 -8.54 17.25 -15.24
CA MET A 32 -7.23 17.71 -15.71
C MET A 32 -6.38 16.55 -16.24
N GLU A 33 -6.37 15.42 -15.55
CA GLU A 33 -5.62 14.23 -15.97
C GLU A 33 -6.12 13.64 -17.29
N LEU A 34 -7.43 13.71 -17.57
CA LEU A 34 -8.00 13.31 -18.87
C LEU A 34 -7.63 14.28 -20.01
N GLU A 35 -7.35 15.54 -19.67
CA GLU A 35 -6.97 16.58 -20.64
C GLU A 35 -5.47 16.57 -20.98
N SER A 36 -4.66 15.81 -20.22
CA SER A 36 -3.21 15.66 -20.43
C SER A 36 -2.81 15.24 -21.86
N GLY A 37 -3.65 14.45 -22.52
CA GLY A 37 -3.36 13.86 -23.83
C GLY A 37 -2.43 12.65 -23.79
N GLU A 38 -1.90 12.27 -22.63
CA GLU A 38 -1.05 11.10 -22.48
C GLU A 38 -1.88 9.82 -22.33
N ALA A 39 -1.65 8.82 -23.20
CA ALA A 39 -2.44 7.60 -23.23
C ALA A 39 -2.39 6.81 -21.90
N HIS A 40 -1.20 6.72 -21.29
CA HIS A 40 -1.02 6.03 -20.01
C HIS A 40 -1.79 6.71 -18.87
N GLN A 41 -1.67 8.03 -18.74
CA GLN A 41 -2.34 8.82 -17.71
C GLN A 41 -3.85 8.79 -17.91
N THR A 42 -4.32 9.00 -19.15
CA THR A 42 -5.73 8.91 -19.53
C THR A 42 -6.32 7.56 -19.13
N LYS A 43 -5.63 6.46 -19.45
CA LYS A 43 -6.05 5.11 -19.08
C LYS A 43 -6.17 4.95 -17.56
N SER A 44 -5.14 5.33 -16.79
CA SER A 44 -5.15 5.23 -15.32
C SER A 44 -6.29 6.05 -14.69
N THR A 45 -6.56 7.24 -15.22
CA THR A 45 -7.66 8.09 -14.77
C THR A 45 -9.03 7.49 -15.08
N LEU A 46 -9.21 6.90 -16.27
CA LEU A 46 -10.45 6.17 -16.60
C LEU A 46 -10.65 4.94 -15.70
N GLN A 47 -9.57 4.24 -15.35
CA GLN A 47 -9.61 3.11 -14.41
C GLN A 47 -10.08 3.56 -13.03
N GLU A 48 -9.53 4.67 -12.53
CA GLU A 48 -9.92 5.27 -11.25
C GLU A 48 -11.38 5.71 -11.25
N ILE A 49 -11.85 6.38 -12.32
CA ILE A 49 -13.25 6.77 -12.48
C ILE A 49 -14.16 5.53 -12.40
N CYS A 50 -13.83 4.47 -13.13
CA CYS A 50 -14.62 3.23 -13.09
C CYS A 50 -14.65 2.63 -11.67
N ARG A 51 -13.51 2.63 -10.97
CA ARG A 51 -13.40 2.13 -9.59
C ARG A 51 -14.28 2.93 -8.62
N LEU A 52 -14.23 4.26 -8.69
CA LEU A 52 -15.06 5.16 -7.87
C LEU A 52 -16.56 4.90 -8.09
N HIS A 53 -16.98 4.77 -9.34
CA HIS A 53 -18.37 4.47 -9.67
C HIS A 53 -18.83 3.10 -9.15
N ARG A 54 -17.99 2.07 -9.26
CA ARG A 54 -18.25 0.74 -8.67
C ARG A 54 -18.42 0.81 -7.15
N GLN A 55 -17.66 1.68 -6.48
CA GLN A 55 -17.79 1.94 -5.04
C GLN A 55 -18.99 2.82 -4.67
N GLY A 56 -19.84 3.19 -5.63
CA GLY A 56 -21.05 3.98 -5.42
C GLY A 56 -20.82 5.49 -5.39
N PHE A 57 -19.63 5.96 -5.76
CA PHE A 57 -19.36 7.38 -5.92
C PHE A 57 -19.90 7.91 -7.26
N GLN A 58 -20.28 9.19 -7.31
CA GLN A 58 -20.82 9.83 -8.50
C GLN A 58 -20.31 11.27 -8.62
N PHE A 59 -20.05 11.71 -9.85
CA PHE A 59 -19.76 13.11 -10.15
C PHE A 59 -20.98 14.01 -9.96
N ARG A 60 -20.76 15.24 -9.49
CA ARG A 60 -21.75 16.31 -9.47
C ARG A 60 -21.76 17.09 -10.79
N GLU A 61 -22.89 17.72 -11.11
CA GLU A 61 -22.93 18.72 -12.18
C GLU A 61 -22.24 20.01 -11.71
N PRO A 62 -21.56 20.76 -12.61
CA PRO A 62 -21.43 20.53 -14.06
C PRO A 62 -20.25 19.63 -14.48
N ILE A 63 -19.41 19.18 -13.53
CA ILE A 63 -18.20 18.39 -13.82
C ILE A 63 -18.55 17.07 -14.51
N ARG A 64 -19.64 16.41 -14.09
CA ARG A 64 -20.13 15.17 -14.72
C ARG A 64 -20.29 15.32 -16.23
N SER A 65 -21.01 16.35 -16.67
CA SER A 65 -21.23 16.61 -18.10
C SER A 65 -19.92 16.92 -18.84
N THR A 66 -18.98 17.58 -18.17
CA THR A 66 -17.66 17.88 -18.73
C THR A 66 -16.84 16.60 -18.93
N ILE A 67 -16.73 15.75 -17.92
CA ILE A 67 -16.05 14.45 -17.99
C ILE A 67 -16.67 13.58 -19.08
N GLU A 68 -17.99 13.50 -19.14
CA GLU A 68 -18.69 12.72 -20.16
C GLU A 68 -18.39 13.20 -21.58
N THR A 69 -18.35 14.52 -21.79
CA THR A 69 -17.99 15.13 -23.08
C THR A 69 -16.54 14.82 -23.45
N LEU A 70 -15.61 14.91 -22.49
CA LEU A 70 -14.20 14.58 -22.70
C LEU A 70 -14.02 13.10 -23.10
N VAL A 71 -14.63 12.17 -22.35
CA VAL A 71 -14.55 10.73 -22.61
C VAL A 71 -15.17 10.38 -23.97
N SER A 72 -16.33 10.96 -24.30
CA SER A 72 -16.96 10.77 -25.62
C SER A 72 -16.11 11.35 -26.75
N GLY A 73 -15.48 12.51 -26.52
CA GLY A 73 -14.57 13.14 -27.48
C GLY A 73 -13.28 12.33 -27.70
N LEU A 74 -12.80 11.58 -26.72
CA LEU A 74 -11.67 10.65 -26.87
C LEU A 74 -12.01 9.44 -27.77
N LEU A 75 -13.26 8.98 -27.72
CA LEU A 75 -13.75 7.91 -28.61
C LEU A 75 -13.95 8.39 -30.05
N ILE A 76 -14.53 9.57 -30.24
CA ILE A 76 -14.78 10.14 -31.58
C ILE A 76 -13.47 10.44 -32.31
N ARG A 77 -12.47 10.94 -31.58
CA ARG A 77 -11.14 11.22 -32.14
C ARG A 77 -10.34 9.96 -32.49
N LEU A 78 -10.90 8.76 -32.26
CA LEU A 78 -10.28 7.45 -32.48
C LEU A 78 -8.86 7.42 -31.91
N SER A 79 -8.75 7.52 -30.59
CA SER A 79 -7.47 7.33 -29.90
C SER A 79 -6.76 6.10 -30.49
N GLN A 80 -5.50 6.29 -30.92
CA GLN A 80 -4.70 5.19 -31.49
C GLN A 80 -4.47 4.08 -30.45
N ASP A 81 -4.63 4.38 -29.16
CA ASP A 81 -4.49 3.41 -28.08
C ASP A 81 -5.80 2.66 -27.80
N ARG A 82 -5.83 1.39 -28.20
CA ARG A 82 -6.93 0.44 -27.98
C ARG A 82 -7.32 0.29 -26.51
N LYS A 83 -6.37 0.37 -25.57
CA LYS A 83 -6.64 0.29 -24.13
C LYS A 83 -7.39 1.53 -23.65
N VAL A 84 -7.05 2.72 -24.16
CA VAL A 84 -7.78 3.96 -23.86
C VAL A 84 -9.22 3.87 -24.36
N VAL A 85 -9.42 3.44 -25.61
CA VAL A 85 -10.77 3.23 -26.19
C VAL A 85 -11.60 2.30 -25.29
N ARG A 86 -11.05 1.15 -24.92
CA ARG A 86 -11.72 0.19 -24.03
C ARG A 86 -12.13 0.81 -22.69
N TRP A 87 -11.24 1.58 -22.06
CA TRP A 87 -11.52 2.21 -20.78
C TRP A 87 -12.49 3.39 -20.87
N CYS A 88 -12.52 4.12 -21.99
CA CYS A 88 -13.54 5.13 -22.26
C CYS A 88 -14.93 4.48 -22.32
N LEU A 89 -15.07 3.37 -23.04
CA LEU A 89 -16.34 2.63 -23.11
C LEU A 89 -16.76 2.10 -21.74
N ASN A 90 -15.84 1.52 -20.97
CA ASN A 90 -16.11 1.09 -19.59
C ASN A 90 -16.56 2.24 -18.68
N ALA A 91 -15.97 3.43 -18.83
CA ALA A 91 -16.37 4.62 -18.08
C ALA A 91 -17.78 5.09 -18.48
N ILE A 92 -18.09 5.15 -19.78
CA ILE A 92 -19.43 5.46 -20.30
C ILE A 92 -20.46 4.45 -19.78
N ALA A 93 -20.11 3.16 -19.67
CA ALA A 93 -20.99 2.15 -19.11
C ALA A 93 -21.38 2.41 -17.64
N GLN A 94 -20.61 3.22 -16.90
CA GLN A 94 -20.94 3.63 -15.53
C GLN A 94 -21.92 4.81 -15.49
N PHE A 95 -21.64 5.89 -16.22
CA PHE A 95 -22.32 7.19 -16.04
C PHE A 95 -22.87 7.84 -17.31
N GLY A 96 -22.63 7.23 -18.48
CA GLY A 96 -23.01 7.75 -19.79
C GLY A 96 -24.52 7.92 -19.97
N ARG A 97 -24.88 8.94 -20.75
CA ARG A 97 -26.23 9.36 -21.12
C ARG A 97 -26.36 9.37 -22.64
N LYS A 98 -27.58 9.12 -23.10
CA LYS A 98 -27.91 8.99 -24.52
C LYS A 98 -27.49 10.21 -25.35
N ASP A 99 -27.77 11.40 -24.86
CA ASP A 99 -27.56 12.63 -25.61
C ASP A 99 -26.08 12.97 -25.85
N PHE A 100 -25.17 12.47 -25.02
CA PHE A 100 -23.74 12.79 -25.08
C PHE A 100 -22.89 11.64 -25.63
N SER A 101 -23.23 10.40 -25.27
CA SER A 101 -22.34 9.25 -25.45
C SER A 101 -22.73 8.31 -26.60
N LEU A 102 -23.99 8.32 -27.06
CA LEU A 102 -24.50 7.29 -27.98
C LEU A 102 -23.72 7.22 -29.30
N ALA A 103 -23.53 8.36 -29.96
CA ALA A 103 -22.82 8.44 -31.24
C ALA A 103 -21.37 7.94 -31.13
N ALA A 104 -20.69 8.26 -30.03
CA ALA A 104 -19.31 7.85 -29.78
C ALA A 104 -19.20 6.32 -29.58
N VAL A 105 -20.15 5.71 -28.86
CA VAL A 105 -20.20 4.25 -28.66
C VAL A 105 -20.52 3.54 -29.97
N GLN A 106 -21.52 4.00 -30.74
CA GLN A 106 -21.86 3.42 -32.04
C GLN A 106 -20.66 3.44 -32.99
N ARG A 107 -19.96 4.57 -33.08
CA ARG A 107 -18.77 4.68 -33.91
C ARG A 107 -17.65 3.74 -33.47
N SER A 108 -17.48 3.53 -32.17
CA SER A 108 -16.48 2.61 -31.63
C SER A 108 -16.78 1.15 -32.00
N ILE A 109 -18.07 0.77 -32.02
CA ILE A 109 -18.52 -0.56 -32.46
C ILE A 109 -18.21 -0.76 -33.95
N GLU A 110 -18.49 0.22 -34.80
CA GLU A 110 -18.19 0.15 -36.24
C GLU A 110 -16.69 -0.03 -36.53
N VAL A 111 -15.83 0.67 -35.78
CA VAL A 111 -14.38 0.68 -36.03
C VAL A 111 -13.66 -0.49 -35.37
N TYR A 112 -14.07 -0.86 -34.16
CA TYR A 112 -13.37 -1.83 -33.32
C TYR A 112 -14.21 -3.08 -32.99
N GLY A 113 -15.34 -3.31 -33.65
CA GLY A 113 -16.23 -4.44 -33.37
C GLY A 113 -15.57 -5.82 -33.53
N ASN A 114 -14.50 -5.93 -34.31
CA ASN A 114 -13.72 -7.15 -34.47
C ASN A 114 -12.73 -7.40 -33.31
N ASP A 115 -12.55 -6.44 -32.40
CA ASP A 115 -11.77 -6.61 -31.17
C ASP A 115 -12.69 -7.08 -30.04
N PRO A 116 -12.55 -8.33 -29.55
CA PRO A 116 -13.43 -8.86 -28.52
C PRO A 116 -13.46 -8.03 -27.23
N GLU A 117 -12.34 -7.41 -26.84
CA GLU A 117 -12.28 -6.63 -25.61
C GLU A 117 -12.99 -5.28 -25.74
N ILE A 118 -12.77 -4.60 -26.87
CA ILE A 118 -13.41 -3.31 -27.15
C ILE A 118 -14.90 -3.54 -27.43
N ALA A 119 -15.25 -4.59 -28.17
CA ALA A 119 -16.63 -4.98 -28.44
C ALA A 119 -17.38 -5.26 -27.13
N GLY A 120 -16.82 -6.05 -26.21
CA GLY A 120 -17.42 -6.32 -24.90
C GLY A 120 -17.66 -5.03 -24.09
N ALA A 121 -16.69 -4.13 -24.05
CA ALA A 121 -16.84 -2.83 -23.36
C ALA A 121 -17.88 -1.93 -24.05
N ALA A 122 -17.95 -1.94 -25.38
CA ALA A 122 -18.91 -1.15 -26.14
C ALA A 122 -20.34 -1.67 -25.96
N VAL A 123 -20.52 -2.98 -25.95
CA VAL A 123 -21.79 -3.62 -25.60
C VAL A 123 -22.23 -3.19 -24.20
N ALA A 124 -21.33 -3.24 -23.22
CA ALA A 124 -21.62 -2.83 -21.85
C ALA A 124 -22.08 -1.35 -21.78
N ALA A 125 -21.43 -0.46 -22.54
CA ALA A 125 -21.81 0.94 -22.67
C ALA A 125 -23.18 1.12 -23.36
N MET A 126 -23.46 0.33 -24.40
CA MET A 126 -24.72 0.40 -25.13
C MET A 126 -25.91 -0.03 -24.27
N PHE A 127 -25.78 -1.14 -23.54
CA PHE A 127 -26.81 -1.61 -22.60
C PHE A 127 -27.13 -0.57 -21.52
N LYS A 128 -26.13 0.21 -21.11
CA LYS A 128 -26.32 1.32 -20.17
C LYS A 128 -27.13 2.46 -20.76
N ILE A 129 -26.83 2.86 -22.00
CA ILE A 129 -27.38 4.05 -22.64
C ILE A 129 -28.76 3.78 -23.25
N ASP A 130 -28.85 2.74 -24.09
CA ASP A 130 -30.05 2.33 -24.78
C ASP A 130 -29.93 0.87 -25.25
N ALA A 131 -30.48 -0.06 -24.47
CA ALA A 131 -30.46 -1.49 -24.77
C ALA A 131 -31.23 -1.84 -26.07
N ARG A 132 -32.14 -0.98 -26.57
CA ARG A 132 -32.91 -1.25 -27.80
C ARG A 132 -32.05 -1.11 -29.06
N THR A 133 -30.90 -0.45 -28.97
CA THR A 133 -29.99 -0.21 -30.10
C THR A 133 -29.10 -1.40 -30.46
N LEU A 134 -29.07 -2.48 -29.65
CA LEU A 134 -28.33 -3.70 -30.01
C LEU A 134 -28.85 -4.37 -31.28
N GLU A 135 -30.11 -4.13 -31.66
CA GLU A 135 -30.64 -4.56 -32.97
C GLU A 135 -29.88 -3.95 -34.16
N HIS A 136 -29.27 -2.76 -33.98
CA HIS A 136 -28.38 -2.17 -34.99
C HIS A 136 -26.93 -2.69 -34.89
N ALA A 137 -26.51 -3.15 -33.70
CA ALA A 137 -25.21 -3.81 -33.52
C ALA A 137 -25.17 -5.22 -34.13
N ASN A 138 -26.32 -5.85 -34.38
CA ASN A 138 -26.46 -7.09 -35.17
C ASN A 138 -25.93 -6.96 -36.62
N ALA A 139 -25.60 -5.75 -37.10
CA ALA A 139 -24.86 -5.57 -38.36
C ALA A 139 -23.40 -6.05 -38.26
N ILE A 140 -22.89 -6.26 -37.03
CA ILE A 140 -21.58 -6.86 -36.75
C ILE A 140 -21.85 -8.23 -36.13
N GLU A 141 -21.24 -9.26 -36.70
CA GLU A 141 -21.35 -10.65 -36.26
C GLU A 141 -20.56 -10.87 -34.96
N LEU A 142 -21.05 -10.31 -33.85
CA LEU A 142 -20.46 -10.49 -32.53
C LEU A 142 -20.83 -11.86 -31.96
N GLN A 143 -19.85 -12.58 -31.42
CA GLN A 143 -20.08 -13.82 -30.69
C GLN A 143 -21.01 -13.58 -29.50
N ARG A 144 -21.96 -14.51 -29.29
CA ARG A 144 -23.00 -14.38 -28.25
C ARG A 144 -22.41 -14.22 -26.86
N GLU A 145 -21.33 -14.92 -26.56
CA GLU A 145 -20.61 -14.88 -25.29
C GLU A 145 -20.10 -13.47 -24.98
N ILE A 146 -19.52 -12.78 -25.97
CA ILE A 146 -19.03 -11.40 -25.82
C ILE A 146 -20.19 -10.46 -25.49
N VAL A 147 -21.32 -10.62 -26.18
CA VAL A 147 -22.51 -9.79 -25.97
C VAL A 147 -23.06 -10.01 -24.56
N VAL A 148 -23.25 -11.27 -24.16
CA VAL A 148 -23.82 -11.62 -22.86
C VAL A 148 -22.90 -11.21 -21.72
N LEU A 149 -21.61 -11.58 -21.76
CA LEU A 149 -20.64 -11.24 -20.73
C LEU A 149 -20.40 -9.73 -20.64
N GLY A 150 -20.39 -9.01 -21.78
CA GLY A 150 -20.34 -7.56 -21.81
C GLY A 150 -21.56 -6.91 -21.16
N ALA A 151 -22.76 -7.38 -21.50
CA ALA A 151 -24.02 -6.90 -20.93
C ALA A 151 -24.08 -7.10 -19.41
N MET A 152 -23.64 -8.25 -18.92
CA MET A 152 -23.62 -8.61 -17.50
C MET A 152 -22.77 -7.66 -16.66
N GLN A 153 -21.79 -6.95 -17.23
CA GLN A 153 -20.94 -6.05 -16.45
C GLN A 153 -21.69 -4.87 -15.83
N ASN A 154 -22.72 -4.36 -16.52
CA ASN A 154 -23.45 -3.17 -16.08
C ASN A 154 -24.97 -3.37 -16.01
N THR A 155 -25.49 -4.44 -16.61
CA THR A 155 -26.90 -4.85 -16.47
C THR A 155 -27.05 -5.94 -15.40
N ASP A 156 -28.18 -5.92 -14.71
CA ASP A 156 -28.56 -7.01 -13.80
C ASP A 156 -28.72 -8.32 -14.60
N PRO A 157 -28.00 -9.40 -14.24
CA PRO A 157 -28.10 -10.69 -14.92
C PRO A 157 -29.55 -11.19 -15.04
N GLY A 158 -30.42 -10.92 -14.06
CA GLY A 158 -31.83 -11.34 -14.10
C GLY A 158 -32.67 -10.67 -15.21
N LYS A 159 -32.13 -9.65 -15.89
CA LYS A 159 -32.79 -8.94 -17.00
C LYS A 159 -32.27 -9.35 -18.37
N LEU A 160 -31.30 -10.27 -18.42
CA LEU A 160 -30.65 -10.72 -19.65
C LEU A 160 -31.15 -12.12 -20.03
N ASP A 161 -31.13 -12.44 -21.32
CA ASP A 161 -31.37 -13.81 -21.78
C ASP A 161 -30.08 -14.64 -21.62
N LEU A 162 -29.99 -15.32 -20.48
CA LEU A 162 -28.82 -16.12 -20.08
C LEU A 162 -29.02 -17.62 -20.35
N ARG A 163 -30.03 -18.02 -21.13
CA ARG A 163 -30.25 -19.43 -21.45
C ARG A 163 -29.05 -19.99 -22.21
N ASP A 164 -28.56 -21.15 -21.77
CA ASP A 164 -27.47 -21.89 -22.42
C ASP A 164 -26.12 -21.18 -22.44
N ILE A 165 -25.91 -20.16 -21.58
CA ILE A 165 -24.58 -19.57 -21.41
C ILE A 165 -23.72 -20.48 -20.52
N SER A 166 -22.70 -21.09 -21.10
CA SER A 166 -21.68 -21.87 -20.39
C SER A 166 -20.35 -21.65 -21.10
N ILE A 167 -19.33 -21.22 -20.35
CA ILE A 167 -17.99 -20.97 -20.90
C ILE A 167 -17.10 -22.16 -20.60
N ASP A 168 -16.81 -22.97 -21.62
CA ASP A 168 -15.88 -24.09 -21.50
C ASP A 168 -14.45 -23.58 -21.30
N VAL A 169 -13.87 -23.87 -20.13
CA VAL A 169 -12.53 -23.39 -19.75
C VAL A 169 -11.41 -23.99 -20.57
N ASP A 170 -11.62 -25.18 -21.15
CA ASP A 170 -10.58 -25.90 -21.87
C ASP A 170 -10.50 -25.48 -23.36
N SER A 171 -11.60 -24.95 -23.91
CA SER A 171 -11.71 -24.62 -25.34
C SER A 171 -12.02 -23.14 -25.63
N ALA A 172 -12.46 -22.36 -24.64
CA ALA A 172 -12.75 -20.95 -24.85
C ALA A 172 -11.48 -20.12 -25.12
N HIS A 173 -11.62 -19.15 -26.02
CA HIS A 173 -10.56 -18.19 -26.30
C HIS A 173 -10.20 -17.35 -25.04
N PRO A 174 -8.93 -17.02 -24.78
CA PRO A 174 -8.49 -16.25 -23.60
C PRO A 174 -9.30 -14.97 -23.34
N ASN A 175 -9.67 -14.22 -24.39
CA ASN A 175 -10.51 -13.03 -24.28
C ASN A 175 -11.90 -13.29 -23.70
N ILE A 176 -12.52 -14.45 -23.99
CA ILE A 176 -13.82 -14.84 -23.43
C ILE A 176 -13.66 -15.20 -21.95
N LEU A 177 -12.62 -15.96 -21.60
CA LEU A 177 -12.30 -16.29 -20.22
C LEU A 177 -12.04 -15.04 -19.39
N LYS A 178 -11.30 -14.07 -19.94
CA LYS A 178 -11.10 -12.76 -19.33
C LYS A 178 -12.41 -12.01 -19.10
N LEU A 179 -13.31 -11.94 -20.09
CA LEU A 179 -14.63 -11.30 -19.92
C LEU A 179 -15.45 -12.01 -18.83
N ALA A 180 -15.41 -13.34 -18.79
CA ALA A 180 -16.08 -14.13 -17.77
C ALA A 180 -15.50 -13.86 -16.37
N LEU A 181 -14.17 -13.86 -16.21
CA LEU A 181 -13.48 -13.47 -14.97
C LEU A 181 -13.82 -12.04 -14.54
N ILE A 182 -14.02 -11.11 -15.48
CA ILE A 182 -14.50 -9.76 -15.15
C ILE A 182 -15.88 -9.83 -14.48
N THR A 183 -16.81 -10.61 -15.05
CA THR A 183 -18.15 -10.77 -14.45
C THR A 183 -18.11 -11.43 -13.08
N VAL A 184 -17.17 -12.36 -12.87
CA VAL A 184 -16.93 -12.95 -11.54
C VAL A 184 -16.44 -11.88 -10.58
N GLY A 185 -15.38 -11.15 -10.92
CA GLY A 185 -14.76 -10.17 -10.02
C GLY A 185 -15.72 -9.09 -9.53
N ILE A 186 -16.64 -8.63 -10.39
CA ILE A 186 -17.65 -7.64 -10.01
C ILE A 186 -18.91 -8.22 -9.33
N GLY A 187 -18.94 -9.53 -9.07
CA GLY A 187 -20.05 -10.21 -8.39
C GLY A 187 -21.32 -10.33 -9.24
N ARG A 188 -21.19 -10.41 -10.57
CA ARG A 188 -22.32 -10.50 -11.51
C ARG A 188 -22.35 -11.76 -12.36
N ALA A 189 -21.35 -12.63 -12.22
CA ALA A 189 -21.37 -13.93 -12.89
C ALA A 189 -22.59 -14.75 -12.42
N VAL A 190 -23.25 -15.43 -13.36
CA VAL A 190 -24.26 -16.42 -12.99
C VAL A 190 -23.61 -17.58 -12.27
N LYS A 191 -24.39 -18.27 -11.44
CA LYS A 191 -23.93 -19.49 -10.78
C LYS A 191 -23.47 -20.50 -11.85
N ASN A 192 -22.32 -21.12 -11.62
CA ASN A 192 -21.77 -22.19 -12.46
C ASN A 192 -21.55 -21.75 -13.92
N LEU A 193 -21.13 -20.50 -14.15
CA LEU A 193 -20.91 -19.91 -15.48
C LEU A 193 -19.93 -20.73 -16.33
N PHE A 194 -18.92 -21.31 -15.70
CA PHE A 194 -17.87 -22.05 -16.39
C PHE A 194 -18.09 -23.55 -16.42
N HIS A 195 -18.79 -24.09 -15.42
CA HIS A 195 -18.94 -25.53 -15.30
C HIS A 195 -20.18 -25.88 -14.47
N PRO A 196 -21.04 -26.82 -14.91
CA PRO A 196 -22.32 -27.11 -14.26
C PRO A 196 -22.22 -27.66 -12.84
N ARG A 197 -21.06 -28.21 -12.45
CA ARG A 197 -20.83 -28.87 -11.15
C ARG A 197 -19.88 -28.12 -10.22
N TYR A 198 -19.15 -27.12 -10.70
CA TYR A 198 -18.16 -26.41 -9.90
C TYR A 198 -18.57 -24.96 -9.76
N GLU A 199 -18.44 -24.43 -8.54
CA GLU A 199 -18.68 -23.02 -8.27
C GLU A 199 -17.64 -22.16 -9.01
N ASN A 200 -18.00 -20.92 -9.35
CA ASN A 200 -17.11 -20.03 -10.10
C ASN A 200 -15.78 -19.78 -9.36
N SER A 201 -15.79 -19.77 -8.03
CA SER A 201 -14.59 -19.59 -7.19
C SER A 201 -13.56 -20.70 -7.39
N GLU A 202 -14.03 -21.95 -7.52
CA GLU A 202 -13.17 -23.10 -7.81
C GLU A 202 -12.56 -23.00 -9.20
N ILE A 203 -13.31 -22.50 -10.16
CA ILE A 203 -12.82 -22.31 -11.53
C ILE A 203 -11.85 -21.12 -11.62
N VAL A 204 -12.06 -20.04 -10.86
CA VAL A 204 -11.07 -18.95 -10.74
C VAL A 204 -9.72 -19.52 -10.29
N ARG A 205 -9.73 -20.44 -9.31
CA ARG A 205 -8.51 -21.13 -8.85
C ARG A 205 -7.87 -22.00 -9.92
N VAL A 206 -8.65 -22.67 -10.75
CA VAL A 206 -8.12 -23.45 -11.90
C VAL A 206 -7.49 -22.52 -12.94
N LEU A 207 -8.17 -21.42 -13.28
CA LEU A 207 -7.71 -20.44 -14.26
C LEU A 207 -6.46 -19.66 -13.80
N GLY A 208 -6.17 -19.64 -12.49
CA GLY A 208 -4.89 -19.17 -11.96
C GLY A 208 -3.67 -19.96 -12.43
N LYS A 209 -3.86 -21.18 -12.95
CA LYS A 209 -2.81 -22.03 -13.54
C LYS A 209 -2.86 -22.11 -15.06
N HIS A 210 -3.64 -21.26 -15.70
CA HIS A 210 -3.84 -21.28 -17.15
C HIS A 210 -2.57 -20.88 -17.90
N ASP A 211 -2.34 -21.43 -19.10
CA ASP A 211 -1.12 -21.16 -19.88
C ASP A 211 -1.01 -19.68 -20.29
N ASP A 212 -2.13 -19.07 -20.66
CA ASP A 212 -2.24 -17.64 -20.99
C ASP A 212 -2.04 -16.72 -19.76
N ASP A 213 -1.13 -15.76 -19.88
CA ASP A 213 -0.76 -14.82 -18.82
C ASP A 213 -1.85 -13.79 -18.51
N ILE A 214 -2.66 -13.40 -19.50
CA ILE A 214 -3.78 -12.49 -19.32
C ILE A 214 -4.91 -13.18 -18.55
N VAL A 215 -5.20 -14.45 -18.83
CA VAL A 215 -6.18 -15.24 -18.06
C VAL A 215 -5.74 -15.35 -16.60
N ARG A 216 -4.47 -15.69 -16.35
CA ARG A 216 -3.90 -15.70 -15.00
C ARG A 216 -4.01 -14.34 -14.32
N GLN A 217 -3.61 -13.26 -14.99
CA GLN A 217 -3.73 -11.90 -14.44
C GLN A 217 -5.17 -11.56 -14.03
N TYR A 218 -6.15 -11.90 -14.88
CA TYR A 218 -7.55 -11.61 -14.61
C TYR A 218 -8.17 -12.54 -13.57
N SER A 219 -7.61 -13.72 -13.33
CA SER A 219 -7.99 -14.58 -12.19
C SER A 219 -7.63 -13.88 -10.87
N VAL A 220 -6.43 -13.31 -10.76
CA VAL A 220 -6.02 -12.52 -9.60
C VAL A 220 -6.87 -11.25 -9.47
N TRP A 221 -7.15 -10.57 -10.58
CA TRP A 221 -8.03 -9.39 -10.59
C TRP A 221 -9.43 -9.72 -10.07
N ALA A 222 -9.99 -10.87 -10.47
CA ALA A 222 -11.31 -11.30 -10.01
C ALA A 222 -11.33 -11.51 -8.49
N ILE A 223 -10.25 -12.06 -7.92
CA ILE A 223 -10.11 -12.22 -6.47
C ILE A 223 -10.01 -10.86 -5.77
N ILE A 224 -9.22 -9.93 -6.31
CA ILE A 224 -9.05 -8.59 -5.73
C ILE A 224 -10.37 -7.81 -5.65
N GLU A 225 -11.22 -7.92 -6.67
CA GLU A 225 -12.44 -7.12 -6.75
C GLU A 225 -13.66 -7.80 -6.12
N HIS A 226 -13.65 -9.13 -5.97
CA HIS A 226 -14.78 -9.86 -5.40
C HIS A 226 -14.74 -9.86 -3.88
N THR A 227 -15.87 -9.57 -3.23
CA THR A 227 -15.93 -9.46 -1.76
C THR A 227 -15.72 -10.79 -1.04
N ASP A 228 -16.08 -11.90 -1.70
CA ASP A 228 -16.09 -13.23 -1.08
C ASP A 228 -14.93 -14.12 -1.54
N LEU A 229 -13.99 -13.60 -2.33
CA LEU A 229 -12.79 -14.33 -2.75
C LEU A 229 -11.56 -13.80 -2.00
N GLY A 230 -10.74 -14.70 -1.47
CA GLY A 230 -9.42 -14.39 -0.93
C GLY A 230 -8.27 -15.13 -1.62
N PRO A 231 -7.03 -14.98 -1.10
CA PRO A 231 -5.83 -15.62 -1.63
C PRO A 231 -5.90 -17.15 -1.77
N GLU A 232 -6.76 -17.82 -1.02
CA GLU A 232 -7.03 -19.26 -1.13
C GLU A 232 -7.59 -19.68 -2.51
N HIS A 233 -8.14 -18.74 -3.26
CA HIS A 233 -8.67 -18.95 -4.62
C HIS A 233 -7.64 -18.67 -5.72
N LEU A 234 -6.39 -18.30 -5.39
CA LEU A 234 -5.42 -17.80 -6.38
C LEU A 234 -4.99 -18.86 -7.40
N GLY A 235 -4.78 -20.10 -6.95
CA GLY A 235 -4.28 -21.17 -7.81
C GLY A 235 -2.82 -21.04 -8.25
N ILE A 236 -2.17 -19.89 -8.06
CA ILE A 236 -0.75 -19.65 -8.36
C ILE A 236 0.14 -20.16 -7.22
N ASP A 237 1.26 -20.80 -7.55
CA ASP A 237 2.24 -21.21 -6.56
C ASP A 237 3.09 -20.02 -6.07
N LEU A 238 2.85 -19.59 -4.83
CA LEU A 238 3.55 -18.45 -4.22
C LEU A 238 5.04 -18.70 -4.00
N LYS A 239 5.48 -19.97 -3.95
CA LYS A 239 6.90 -20.32 -3.81
C LYS A 239 7.68 -20.06 -5.10
N GLU A 240 7.02 -20.13 -6.25
CA GLU A 240 7.63 -19.90 -7.56
C GLU A 240 7.16 -18.59 -8.19
N LEU A 241 6.62 -17.66 -7.39
CA LEU A 241 6.04 -16.40 -7.88
C LEU A 241 7.00 -15.58 -8.76
N GLU A 242 8.30 -15.64 -8.51
CA GLU A 242 9.33 -14.94 -9.30
C GLU A 242 9.39 -15.43 -10.76
N LYS A 243 8.97 -16.67 -11.03
CA LYS A 243 8.89 -17.24 -12.38
C LYS A 243 7.65 -16.78 -13.14
N GLU A 244 6.65 -16.22 -12.44
CA GLU A 244 5.43 -15.73 -13.07
C GLU A 244 5.72 -14.46 -13.91
N PRO A 245 4.98 -14.22 -14.99
CA PRO A 245 5.06 -12.99 -15.76
C PRO A 245 4.86 -11.72 -14.90
N ALA A 246 5.55 -10.63 -15.23
CA ALA A 246 5.54 -9.40 -14.42
C ALA A 246 4.13 -8.80 -14.22
N ASN A 247 3.26 -8.92 -15.22
CA ASN A 247 1.85 -8.50 -15.18
C ASN A 247 0.99 -9.34 -14.20
N VAL A 248 1.36 -10.59 -13.95
CA VAL A 248 0.75 -11.49 -12.95
C VAL A 248 1.34 -11.18 -11.57
N ARG A 249 2.67 -11.11 -11.44
CA ARG A 249 3.36 -10.72 -10.18
C ARG A 249 2.84 -9.41 -9.63
N ALA A 250 2.70 -8.40 -10.50
CA ALA A 250 2.06 -7.13 -10.21
C ALA A 250 0.75 -7.29 -9.40
N LYS A 251 -0.15 -8.17 -9.86
CA LYS A 251 -1.45 -8.40 -9.24
C LYS A 251 -1.35 -9.22 -7.96
N VAL A 252 -0.51 -10.26 -7.95
CA VAL A 252 -0.34 -11.11 -6.77
C VAL A 252 0.26 -10.33 -5.61
N TYR A 253 1.31 -9.53 -5.84
CA TYR A 253 1.89 -8.68 -4.80
C TYR A 253 0.87 -7.73 -4.22
N GLY A 254 0.11 -7.00 -5.05
CA GLY A 254 -0.88 -6.07 -4.49
C GLY A 254 -2.07 -6.75 -3.84
N LEU A 255 -2.50 -7.94 -4.29
CA LEU A 255 -3.48 -8.74 -3.55
C LEU A 255 -2.95 -9.04 -2.15
N LEU A 256 -1.76 -9.65 -2.04
CA LEU A 256 -1.21 -10.11 -0.76
C LEU A 256 -0.78 -8.96 0.15
N ALA A 257 -0.25 -7.86 -0.41
CA ALA A 257 0.14 -6.68 0.34
C ALA A 257 -1.04 -5.86 0.84
N THR A 258 -2.24 -6.01 0.27
CA THR A 258 -3.45 -5.26 0.69
C THR A 258 -4.49 -6.11 1.43
N HIS A 259 -4.43 -7.44 1.30
CA HIS A 259 -5.41 -8.35 1.89
C HIS A 259 -5.21 -8.53 3.40
N ARG A 260 -6.25 -8.25 4.20
CA ARG A 260 -6.21 -8.29 5.67
C ARG A 260 -6.52 -9.69 6.19
N SER A 261 -5.52 -10.56 6.29
CA SER A 261 -5.64 -11.84 6.99
C SER A 261 -4.51 -12.01 8.01
N LYS A 262 -4.74 -12.84 9.03
CA LYS A 262 -3.70 -13.21 10.01
C LYS A 262 -2.65 -14.18 9.45
N ASP A 263 -2.98 -14.86 8.35
CA ASP A 263 -2.17 -15.95 7.78
C ASP A 263 -1.17 -15.47 6.72
N PHE A 264 -1.30 -14.23 6.23
CA PHE A 264 -0.43 -13.67 5.19
C PHE A 264 0.40 -12.49 5.71
N GLN A 265 1.72 -12.57 5.50
CA GLN A 265 2.68 -11.52 5.85
C GLN A 265 2.59 -10.37 4.83
N GLN A 266 1.62 -9.47 5.01
CA GLN A 266 1.40 -8.32 4.10
C GLN A 266 2.69 -7.54 3.81
N GLN A 267 3.55 -7.39 4.82
CA GLN A 267 4.82 -6.69 4.75
C GLN A 267 5.86 -7.45 3.93
N GLU A 268 5.88 -8.79 3.96
CA GLU A 268 6.79 -9.61 3.14
C GLU A 268 6.53 -9.36 1.65
N TYR A 269 5.26 -9.46 1.22
CA TYR A 269 4.90 -9.27 -0.19
C TYR A 269 4.97 -7.80 -0.64
N LEU A 270 4.85 -6.85 0.29
CA LEU A 270 5.16 -5.45 0.02
C LEU A 270 6.65 -5.26 -0.30
N ILE A 271 7.54 -5.80 0.54
CA ILE A 271 8.99 -5.69 0.35
C ILE A 271 9.41 -6.44 -0.92
N ARG A 272 8.99 -7.71 -1.09
CA ARG A 272 9.29 -8.50 -2.28
C ARG A 272 8.82 -7.83 -3.57
N GLY A 273 7.64 -7.23 -3.56
CA GLY A 273 7.12 -6.52 -4.73
C GLY A 273 7.74 -5.14 -4.95
N ALA A 274 8.27 -4.49 -3.91
CA ALA A 274 9.07 -3.26 -4.01
C ALA A 274 10.47 -3.53 -4.57
N ASP A 275 11.06 -4.68 -4.22
CA ASP A 275 12.38 -5.13 -4.66
C ASP A 275 12.36 -5.92 -5.98
N ASP A 276 11.18 -6.14 -6.57
CA ASP A 276 11.04 -6.88 -7.84
C ASP A 276 11.86 -6.21 -8.95
N ASP A 277 12.54 -7.01 -9.76
CA ASP A 277 13.44 -6.51 -10.82
C ASP A 277 12.69 -5.74 -11.91
N HIS A 278 11.42 -6.09 -12.16
CA HIS A 278 10.66 -5.59 -13.28
C HIS A 278 9.79 -4.38 -12.88
N PRO A 279 9.93 -3.22 -13.56
CA PRO A 279 9.20 -1.99 -13.21
C PRO A 279 7.68 -2.13 -13.34
N GLU A 280 7.18 -3.03 -14.19
CA GLU A 280 5.74 -3.30 -14.30
C GLU A 280 5.16 -3.94 -13.04
N ALA A 281 5.90 -4.85 -12.39
CA ALA A 281 5.48 -5.48 -11.14
C ALA A 281 5.39 -4.45 -10.02
N ARG A 282 6.45 -3.64 -9.87
CA ARG A 282 6.53 -2.52 -8.92
C ARG A 282 5.41 -1.49 -9.13
N MET A 283 5.18 -1.08 -10.38
CA MET A 283 4.09 -0.18 -10.76
C MET A 283 2.71 -0.74 -10.39
N GLY A 284 2.48 -2.03 -10.65
CA GLY A 284 1.23 -2.69 -10.34
C GLY A 284 0.94 -2.74 -8.84
N LEU A 285 1.95 -3.08 -8.03
CA LEU A 285 1.88 -3.01 -6.58
C LEU A 285 1.58 -1.58 -6.11
N ALA A 286 2.38 -0.59 -6.52
CA ALA A 286 2.23 0.81 -6.11
C ALA A 286 0.82 1.34 -6.40
N THR A 287 0.26 0.98 -7.56
CA THR A 287 -1.09 1.36 -7.96
C THR A 287 -2.16 0.78 -7.02
N MET A 288 -2.00 -0.47 -6.56
CA MET A 288 -2.98 -1.10 -5.68
C MET A 288 -2.84 -0.65 -4.22
N LEU A 289 -1.66 -0.18 -3.81
CA LEU A 289 -1.45 0.42 -2.49
C LEU A 289 -2.10 1.80 -2.36
N ALA A 290 -2.48 2.45 -3.45
CA ALA A 290 -2.91 3.85 -3.49
C ALA A 290 -3.90 4.27 -2.38
N SER A 291 -4.80 3.39 -1.94
CA SER A 291 -5.79 3.66 -0.88
C SER A 291 -5.65 2.78 0.37
N THR A 292 -4.61 1.96 0.46
CA THR A 292 -4.41 1.00 1.54
C THR A 292 -3.32 1.48 2.48
N TYR A 293 -3.61 1.55 3.77
CA TYR A 293 -2.64 1.88 4.80
C TYR A 293 -2.85 1.00 6.02
N TYR A 294 -1.76 0.48 6.58
CA TYR A 294 -1.68 -0.25 7.83
C TYR A 294 -0.37 0.08 8.54
N ASP A 295 -0.36 -0.05 9.87
CA ASP A 295 0.80 0.27 10.70
C ASP A 295 1.98 -0.67 10.35
N GLY A 296 3.18 -0.10 10.20
CA GLY A 296 4.40 -0.84 9.84
C GLY A 296 4.73 -0.81 8.35
N MET A 297 3.79 -0.33 7.52
CA MET A 297 3.99 -0.16 6.07
C MET A 297 5.00 0.95 5.73
N GLU A 298 5.14 1.94 6.62
CA GLU A 298 5.81 3.22 6.36
C GLU A 298 7.29 3.03 6.02
N THR A 299 7.99 2.18 6.77
CA THR A 299 9.42 1.92 6.56
C THR A 299 9.65 1.33 5.17
N ALA A 300 8.87 0.33 4.78
CA ALA A 300 9.02 -0.35 3.49
C ALA A 300 8.70 0.59 2.32
N THR A 301 7.63 1.40 2.42
CA THR A 301 7.24 2.30 1.33
C THR A 301 8.11 3.54 1.21
N VAL A 302 8.61 4.09 2.33
CA VAL A 302 9.57 5.20 2.31
C VAL A 302 10.89 4.73 1.69
N ASN A 303 11.43 3.61 2.17
CA ASN A 303 12.64 3.02 1.61
C ASN A 303 12.48 2.71 0.11
N TRP A 304 11.31 2.21 -0.29
CA TRP A 304 11.00 1.99 -1.70
C TRP A 304 10.97 3.30 -2.50
N LEU A 305 10.30 4.34 -2.03
CA LEU A 305 10.25 5.63 -2.73
C LEU A 305 11.64 6.25 -2.90
N GLU A 306 12.51 6.16 -1.89
CA GLU A 306 13.87 6.69 -1.94
C GLU A 306 14.73 5.96 -2.98
N ASN A 307 14.63 4.63 -3.04
CA ASN A 307 15.46 3.80 -3.91
C ASN A 307 14.87 3.49 -5.28
N GLU A 308 13.59 3.81 -5.53
CA GLU A 308 12.94 3.49 -6.81
C GLU A 308 13.57 4.29 -7.96
N PRO A 309 14.15 3.61 -8.98
CA PRO A 309 14.76 4.29 -10.12
C PRO A 309 13.72 4.75 -11.16
N ASN A 310 12.52 4.18 -11.17
CA ASN A 310 11.50 4.52 -12.16
C ASN A 310 10.63 5.71 -11.69
N GLU A 311 10.79 6.86 -12.34
CA GLU A 311 10.02 8.08 -12.04
C GLU A 311 8.51 7.87 -12.03
N LYS A 312 7.95 7.04 -12.92
CA LYS A 312 6.51 6.79 -12.94
C LYS A 312 6.06 6.03 -11.69
N VAL A 313 6.87 5.10 -11.19
CA VAL A 313 6.56 4.37 -9.95
C VAL A 313 6.67 5.32 -8.76
N ARG A 314 7.71 6.17 -8.72
CA ARG A 314 7.87 7.24 -7.71
C ARG A 314 6.65 8.15 -7.64
N GLU A 315 6.14 8.60 -8.78
CA GLU A 315 4.93 9.43 -8.85
C GLU A 315 3.69 8.74 -8.25
N VAL A 316 3.51 7.43 -8.50
CA VAL A 316 2.37 6.67 -7.95
C VAL A 316 2.53 6.50 -6.44
N LEU A 317 3.74 6.25 -5.95
CA LEU A 317 4.05 6.19 -4.53
C LEU A 317 3.83 7.55 -3.84
N LEU A 318 4.27 8.65 -4.43
CA LEU A 318 3.98 10.00 -3.93
C LEU A 318 2.47 10.27 -3.88
N GLY A 319 1.72 9.79 -4.87
CA GLY A 319 0.26 9.84 -4.85
C GLY A 319 -0.37 9.03 -3.70
N HIS A 320 0.19 7.85 -3.38
CA HIS A 320 -0.18 7.09 -2.19
C HIS A 320 0.13 7.86 -0.90
N PHE A 321 1.31 8.49 -0.83
CA PHE A 321 1.75 9.27 0.34
C PHE A 321 0.85 10.49 0.55
N ALA A 322 0.46 11.18 -0.53
CA ALA A 322 -0.47 12.30 -0.47
C ALA A 322 -1.86 11.86 0.05
N ARG A 323 -2.39 10.73 -0.44
CA ARG A 323 -3.66 10.16 0.04
C ARG A 323 -3.60 9.73 1.50
N CYS A 324 -2.48 9.15 1.92
CA CYS A 324 -2.30 8.59 3.26
C CYS A 324 -1.60 9.53 4.24
N GLY A 325 -1.22 10.74 3.82
CA GLY A 325 -0.43 11.67 4.63
C GLY A 325 -1.11 12.05 5.94
N SER A 326 -2.45 12.04 5.99
CA SER A 326 -3.18 12.28 7.25
C SER A 326 -2.98 11.17 8.30
N LYS A 327 -2.48 10.00 7.90
CA LYS A 327 -2.22 8.83 8.78
C LYS A 327 -0.74 8.71 9.15
N CYS A 328 0.16 9.21 8.31
CA CYS A 328 1.61 9.06 8.46
C CYS A 328 2.32 10.42 8.35
N PRO A 329 2.92 10.95 9.43
CA PRO A 329 3.72 12.17 9.38
C PRO A 329 4.91 12.09 8.42
N ALA A 330 5.61 10.95 8.35
CA ALA A 330 6.74 10.76 7.42
C ALA A 330 6.29 10.96 5.96
N TYR A 331 5.14 10.40 5.57
CA TYR A 331 4.57 10.63 4.24
C TYR A 331 4.31 12.12 3.96
N GLN A 332 3.85 12.87 4.97
CA GLN A 332 3.64 14.31 4.81
C GLN A 332 4.95 15.00 4.45
N GLU A 333 6.03 14.71 5.16
CA GLU A 333 7.34 15.34 4.94
C GLU A 333 7.84 15.12 3.51
N PHE A 334 7.81 13.88 3.00
CA PHE A 334 8.19 13.56 1.63
C PHE A 334 7.33 14.27 0.60
N VAL A 335 6.00 14.29 0.79
CA VAL A 335 5.10 14.99 -0.14
C VAL A 335 5.33 16.50 -0.09
N ILE A 336 5.52 17.07 1.11
CA ILE A 336 5.81 18.49 1.33
C ILE A 336 7.11 18.91 0.64
N ASP A 337 8.18 18.16 0.84
CA ASP A 337 9.48 18.44 0.24
C ASP A 337 9.40 18.38 -1.29
N HIS A 338 8.73 17.35 -1.83
CA HIS A 338 8.50 17.24 -3.27
C HIS A 338 7.62 18.37 -3.81
N PHE A 339 6.54 18.71 -3.10
CA PHE A 339 5.57 19.75 -3.45
C PHE A 339 6.22 21.14 -3.56
N ASP A 340 7.12 21.46 -2.63
CA ASP A 340 7.84 22.74 -2.62
C ASP A 340 8.88 22.82 -3.74
N LYS A 341 9.58 21.71 -4.01
CA LYS A 341 10.65 21.64 -5.03
C LYS A 341 10.13 21.54 -6.47
N HIS A 342 8.92 21.01 -6.67
CA HIS A 342 8.40 20.70 -8.00
C HIS A 342 7.01 21.32 -8.23
N PRO A 343 6.94 22.61 -8.65
CA PRO A 343 5.67 23.30 -8.92
C PRO A 343 4.74 22.55 -9.88
N SER A 344 5.30 21.83 -10.87
CA SER A 344 4.55 21.02 -11.83
C SER A 344 3.79 19.84 -11.20
N SER A 345 4.20 19.38 -10.02
CA SER A 345 3.57 18.27 -9.31
C SER A 345 2.44 18.71 -8.35
N GLN A 346 2.34 20.02 -8.07
CA GLN A 346 1.51 20.54 -6.99
C GLN A 346 0.02 20.24 -7.20
N GLU A 347 -0.50 20.48 -8.39
CA GLU A 347 -1.92 20.21 -8.71
C GLU A 347 -2.25 18.73 -8.55
N ARG A 348 -1.34 17.85 -8.98
CA ARG A 348 -1.51 16.40 -8.84
C ARG A 348 -1.48 15.95 -7.38
N LEU A 349 -0.51 16.41 -6.60
CA LEU A 349 -0.41 16.07 -5.18
C LEU A 349 -1.62 16.60 -4.37
N MET A 350 -2.09 17.81 -4.67
CA MET A 350 -3.33 18.34 -4.09
C MET A 350 -4.54 17.49 -4.47
N GLY A 351 -4.66 17.12 -5.75
CA GLY A 351 -5.69 16.20 -6.21
C GLY A 351 -5.66 14.87 -5.45
N MET A 352 -4.48 14.26 -5.30
CA MET A 352 -4.34 13.00 -4.56
C MET A 352 -4.65 13.15 -3.07
N ALA A 353 -4.31 14.29 -2.44
CA ALA A 353 -4.64 14.55 -1.04
C ALA A 353 -6.10 14.98 -0.82
N ALA A 354 -6.90 15.21 -1.88
CA ALA A 354 -8.24 15.76 -1.80
C ALA A 354 -9.15 14.94 -0.85
N GLY A 355 -9.99 15.65 -0.08
CA GLY A 355 -10.84 15.06 0.95
C GLY A 355 -10.13 14.62 2.23
N THR A 356 -8.80 14.80 2.35
CA THR A 356 -8.03 14.50 3.56
C THR A 356 -7.66 15.76 4.35
N LYS A 357 -7.25 15.63 5.63
CA LYS A 357 -6.75 16.77 6.41
C LYS A 357 -5.44 17.34 5.83
N PHE A 358 -4.67 16.50 5.15
CA PHE A 358 -3.40 16.86 4.54
C PHE A 358 -3.56 17.83 3.36
N TYR A 359 -4.68 17.75 2.62
CA TYR A 359 -5.01 18.72 1.56
C TYR A 359 -4.96 20.17 2.06
N GLY A 360 -5.56 20.44 3.24
CA GLY A 360 -5.58 21.79 3.80
C GLY A 360 -4.19 22.32 4.19
N ILE A 361 -3.22 21.43 4.43
CA ILE A 361 -1.81 21.81 4.66
C ILE A 361 -1.17 22.24 3.33
N LEU A 362 -1.34 21.44 2.28
CA LEU A 362 -0.82 21.73 0.94
C LEU A 362 -1.44 23.02 0.36
N GLU A 363 -2.74 23.23 0.56
CA GLU A 363 -3.44 24.42 0.08
C GLU A 363 -2.90 25.70 0.74
N ARG A 364 -2.69 25.70 2.07
CA ARG A 364 -2.09 26.84 2.78
C ARG A 364 -0.67 27.13 2.28
N ARG A 365 0.13 26.08 2.05
CA ARG A 365 1.49 26.20 1.52
C ARG A 365 1.51 26.79 0.11
N ARG A 366 0.62 26.34 -0.78
CA ARG A 366 0.48 26.91 -2.13
C ARG A 366 0.19 28.41 -2.07
N GLN A 367 -0.73 28.83 -1.20
CA GLN A 367 -1.07 30.26 -1.03
C GLN A 367 0.10 31.07 -0.44
N GLN A 368 0.89 30.49 0.47
CA GLN A 368 2.09 31.13 1.01
C GLN A 368 3.20 31.29 -0.03
N GLY A 369 3.42 30.28 -0.88
CA GLY A 369 4.35 30.36 -2.00
C GLY A 369 3.93 31.40 -3.05
N GLN A 370 2.63 31.47 -3.38
CA GLN A 370 2.09 32.46 -4.31
C GLN A 370 2.16 33.91 -3.78
N ASN A 371 2.12 34.11 -2.46
CA ASN A 371 2.31 35.43 -1.85
C ASN A 371 3.79 35.87 -1.81
N LEU A 372 4.74 34.93 -1.89
CA LEU A 372 6.17 35.25 -1.96
C LEU A 372 6.58 35.83 -3.34
N ASP A 373 5.86 35.52 -4.41
CA ASP A 373 6.15 35.99 -5.78
C ASP A 373 5.86 37.49 -6.02
N LEU A 374 5.26 38.20 -5.05
CA LEU A 374 4.99 39.65 -5.14
C LEU A 374 6.14 40.54 -4.63
N PHE A 375 7.19 39.94 -4.04
CA PHE A 375 8.40 40.65 -3.64
C PHE A 375 9.63 39.79 -3.96
N PRO A 376 10.48 40.16 -4.94
CA PRO A 376 11.73 39.45 -5.14
C PRO A 376 12.66 39.80 -3.97
N MET A 377 12.77 38.90 -3.00
CA MET A 377 13.85 38.95 -2.03
C MET A 377 14.83 37.82 -2.31
N GLY A 378 16.03 38.23 -2.71
CA GLY A 378 17.21 37.38 -2.74
C GLY A 378 17.72 37.04 -1.35
N ASP A 379 18.69 36.15 -1.38
CA ASP A 379 19.59 35.69 -0.32
C ASP A 379 19.00 34.89 0.85
N ASP A 380 19.29 33.58 0.80
CA ASP A 380 19.92 32.81 1.87
C ASP A 380 19.42 33.06 3.30
N ALA A 381 18.16 32.72 3.56
CA ALA A 381 17.78 32.27 4.89
C ALA A 381 18.05 30.76 4.98
N ARG A 382 19.24 30.39 5.48
CA ARG A 382 19.49 29.01 5.95
C ARG A 382 18.51 28.72 7.09
N TYR A 383 17.41 28.05 6.77
CA TYR A 383 16.64 27.32 7.76
C TYR A 383 17.52 26.18 8.26
N GLU A 384 18.00 26.26 9.50
CA GLU A 384 18.57 25.08 10.16
C GLU A 384 17.50 24.00 10.21
N LYS A 385 17.69 22.98 9.38
CA LYS A 385 16.87 21.77 9.34
C LYS A 385 16.98 21.08 10.69
N VAL A 386 15.95 21.21 11.55
CA VAL A 386 15.85 20.38 12.75
C VAL A 386 15.51 18.97 12.29
N MET A 387 16.55 18.16 12.08
CA MET A 387 16.41 16.75 11.75
C MET A 387 15.83 16.01 12.96
N PRO A 388 14.77 15.20 12.79
CA PRO A 388 14.28 14.34 13.86
C PRO A 388 15.40 13.38 14.30
N MET A 389 15.48 13.12 15.61
CA MET A 389 16.48 12.21 16.17
C MET A 389 16.22 10.79 15.66
N LYS A 390 17.21 10.19 14.99
CA LYS A 390 17.10 8.87 14.39
C LYS A 390 17.55 7.78 15.37
N ILE A 391 16.67 6.81 15.61
CA ILE A 391 16.86 5.67 16.50
C ILE A 391 16.86 4.41 15.64
N LEU A 392 17.88 3.58 15.80
CA LEU A 392 17.95 2.26 15.20
C LEU A 392 17.83 1.20 16.30
N MET A 393 16.79 0.39 16.23
CA MET A 393 16.59 -0.74 17.13
C MET A 393 17.04 -2.03 16.44
N LEU A 394 18.06 -2.67 16.97
CA LEU A 394 18.57 -3.95 16.50
C LEU A 394 18.15 -5.05 17.46
N SER A 395 17.77 -6.19 16.91
CA SER A 395 17.47 -7.36 17.70
C SER A 395 17.98 -8.63 17.03
N ALA A 396 18.44 -9.57 17.85
CA ALA A 396 18.93 -10.87 17.41
C ALA A 396 18.09 -11.98 18.03
N THR A 397 17.87 -13.05 17.26
CA THR A 397 17.04 -14.20 17.67
C THR A 397 17.71 -15.52 17.27
N PRO A 398 18.88 -15.85 17.86
CA PRO A 398 19.58 -17.10 17.55
C PRO A 398 18.69 -18.33 17.71
N GLU A 399 18.83 -19.31 16.81
CA GLU A 399 17.97 -20.51 16.80
C GLU A 399 18.22 -21.43 18.00
N ASP A 400 19.40 -21.33 18.61
CA ASP A 400 19.87 -22.14 19.74
C ASP A 400 19.66 -21.49 21.12
N GLU A 401 19.03 -20.31 21.16
CA GLU A 401 18.70 -19.58 22.39
C GLU A 401 17.18 -19.53 22.67
N GLU A 402 16.80 -19.20 23.91
CA GLU A 402 15.38 -19.04 24.26
C GLU A 402 14.77 -17.86 23.48
N ARG A 403 13.64 -18.09 22.80
CA ARG A 403 13.07 -17.09 21.89
C ARG A 403 12.47 -15.91 22.65
N LEU A 404 13.14 -14.76 22.60
CA LEU A 404 12.60 -13.48 23.09
C LEU A 404 11.57 -12.89 22.12
N ARG A 405 10.54 -12.22 22.65
CA ARG A 405 9.51 -11.54 21.84
C ARG A 405 9.89 -10.10 21.50
N VAL A 406 11.11 -9.91 21.00
CA VAL A 406 11.69 -8.61 20.62
C VAL A 406 10.88 -7.89 19.52
N ASP A 407 10.20 -8.63 18.65
CA ASP A 407 9.26 -8.10 17.65
C ASP A 407 8.06 -7.39 18.30
N GLU A 408 7.51 -8.01 19.35
CA GLU A 408 6.38 -7.49 20.11
C GLU A 408 6.82 -6.26 20.93
N GLU A 409 8.01 -6.32 21.52
CA GLU A 409 8.63 -5.20 22.25
C GLU A 409 8.80 -3.97 21.34
N ASN A 410 9.45 -4.13 20.19
CA ASN A 410 9.67 -3.04 19.22
C ASN A 410 8.35 -2.47 18.70
N ARG A 411 7.35 -3.33 18.44
CA ARG A 411 6.02 -2.89 18.00
C ARG A 411 5.33 -2.06 19.06
N GLU A 412 5.39 -2.48 20.32
CA GLU A 412 4.76 -1.77 21.43
C GLU A 412 5.45 -0.44 21.72
N ILE A 413 6.79 -0.38 21.70
CA ILE A 413 7.55 0.88 21.85
C ILE A 413 7.14 1.87 20.75
N LYS A 414 7.14 1.45 19.48
CA LYS A 414 6.72 2.29 18.36
C LYS A 414 5.26 2.75 18.47
N ARG A 415 4.35 1.85 18.85
CA ARG A 415 2.92 2.17 19.03
C ARG A 415 2.73 3.28 20.04
N HIS A 416 3.33 3.16 21.21
CA HIS A 416 3.12 4.15 22.27
C HIS A 416 3.81 5.49 22.00
N ILE A 417 4.97 5.51 21.33
CA ILE A 417 5.63 6.78 20.96
C ILE A 417 4.77 7.56 19.95
N ARG A 418 4.16 6.86 18.99
CA ARG A 418 3.21 7.46 18.04
C ARG A 418 1.96 8.01 18.72
N GLU A 419 1.36 7.25 19.65
CA GLU A 419 0.16 7.67 20.40
C GLU A 419 0.40 8.93 21.23
N ASN A 420 1.65 9.19 21.64
CA ASN A 420 2.03 10.35 22.44
C ASN A 420 2.65 11.51 21.63
N GLY A 421 2.54 11.48 20.29
CA GLY A 421 2.92 12.61 19.41
C GLY A 421 4.42 12.85 19.26
N GLY A 422 5.24 11.81 19.44
CA GLY A 422 6.70 11.93 19.41
C GLY A 422 7.29 12.27 18.04
N LYS A 423 8.34 13.11 18.02
CA LYS A 423 9.12 13.52 16.82
C LYS A 423 10.32 12.60 16.52
N LEU A 424 10.31 11.38 17.04
CA LEU A 424 11.43 10.44 16.92
C LEU A 424 11.29 9.60 15.64
N ASP A 425 12.37 9.43 14.89
CA ASP A 425 12.44 8.52 13.74
C ASP A 425 12.99 7.17 14.21
N ILE A 426 12.19 6.10 14.17
CA ILE A 426 12.55 4.80 14.77
C ILE A 426 12.55 3.70 13.71
N GLY A 427 13.74 3.30 13.26
CA GLY A 427 13.99 2.10 12.47
C GLY A 427 14.12 0.86 13.36
N SER A 428 13.75 -0.31 12.82
CA SER A 428 14.03 -1.60 13.49
C SER A 428 14.53 -2.63 12.49
N GLU A 429 15.52 -3.41 12.90
CA GLU A 429 16.06 -4.55 12.17
C GLU A 429 16.03 -5.77 13.10
N PHE A 430 15.55 -6.88 12.57
CA PHE A 430 15.32 -8.14 13.31
C PHE A 430 16.21 -9.24 12.75
N ALA A 431 16.50 -10.27 13.55
CA ALA A 431 17.41 -11.37 13.20
C ALA A 431 18.76 -10.85 12.67
N VAL A 432 19.31 -9.84 13.35
CA VAL A 432 20.53 -9.16 12.92
C VAL A 432 21.73 -10.07 13.11
N LYS A 433 22.45 -10.35 12.02
CA LYS A 433 23.70 -11.10 12.06
C LYS A 433 24.89 -10.19 12.36
N VAL A 434 25.97 -10.78 12.88
CA VAL A 434 27.23 -10.08 13.12
C VAL A 434 27.75 -9.40 11.85
N SER A 435 27.58 -10.05 10.68
CA SER A 435 27.98 -9.51 9.37
C SER A 435 27.24 -8.24 8.97
N ASP A 436 26.03 -8.02 9.50
CA ASP A 436 25.12 -6.99 9.04
C ASP A 436 25.30 -5.71 9.86
N LEU A 437 25.85 -5.82 11.07
CA LEU A 437 25.96 -4.75 12.05
C LEU A 437 26.63 -3.48 11.50
N GLN A 438 27.76 -3.63 10.81
CA GLN A 438 28.44 -2.47 10.19
C GLN A 438 27.61 -1.87 9.05
N GLY A 439 26.98 -2.73 8.24
CA GLY A 439 26.14 -2.32 7.12
C GLY A 439 24.94 -1.48 7.57
N HIS A 440 24.25 -1.93 8.63
CA HIS A 440 23.14 -1.20 9.24
C HIS A 440 23.59 0.16 9.77
N LEU A 441 24.71 0.25 10.49
CA LEU A 441 25.20 1.53 11.02
C LEU A 441 25.63 2.50 9.90
N LEU A 442 26.27 2.00 8.84
CA LEU A 442 26.68 2.81 7.69
C LEU A 442 25.49 3.36 6.90
N ARG A 443 24.46 2.53 6.71
CA ARG A 443 23.24 2.89 5.98
C ARG A 443 22.37 3.84 6.80
N GLU A 444 22.11 3.49 8.05
CA GLU A 444 21.11 4.18 8.86
C GLU A 444 21.66 5.44 9.54
N LYS A 445 22.95 5.47 9.89
CA LYS A 445 23.61 6.58 10.62
C LYS A 445 22.78 7.10 11.80
N PRO A 446 22.42 6.24 12.78
CA PRO A 446 21.52 6.63 13.86
C PRO A 446 22.18 7.60 14.86
N ASP A 447 21.36 8.46 15.47
CA ASP A 447 21.70 9.22 16.67
C ASP A 447 21.66 8.33 17.93
N VAL A 448 20.77 7.34 17.95
CA VAL A 448 20.59 6.39 19.06
C VAL A 448 20.59 4.97 18.53
N LEU A 449 21.44 4.11 19.09
CA LEU A 449 21.42 2.68 18.84
C LEU A 449 20.79 1.98 20.03
N HIS A 450 19.77 1.17 19.80
CA HIS A 450 19.16 0.30 20.81
C HIS A 450 19.38 -1.14 20.41
N PHE A 451 19.99 -1.93 21.28
CA PHE A 451 20.11 -3.36 21.12
C PHE A 451 19.18 -4.06 22.12
N SER A 452 18.27 -4.90 21.63
CA SER A 452 17.43 -5.78 22.46
C SER A 452 17.72 -7.23 22.08
N GLY A 453 18.07 -8.05 23.05
CA GLY A 453 18.44 -9.44 22.81
C GLY A 453 19.12 -10.08 24.01
N HIS A 454 19.71 -11.25 23.78
CA HIS A 454 20.46 -11.96 24.81
C HIS A 454 21.79 -11.29 25.12
N GLY A 455 22.19 -11.40 26.38
CA GLY A 455 23.52 -11.04 26.84
C GLY A 455 24.14 -12.22 27.56
N SER A 456 25.45 -12.41 27.40
CA SER A 456 26.16 -13.52 28.01
C SER A 456 26.76 -13.13 29.38
N SER A 457 27.10 -14.13 30.20
CA SER A 457 27.85 -13.91 31.45
C SER A 457 29.25 -13.33 31.23
N ALA A 458 29.75 -13.30 29.99
CA ALA A 458 31.01 -12.65 29.62
C ALA A 458 30.83 -11.13 29.33
N SER A 459 29.65 -10.58 29.62
CA SER A 459 29.28 -9.20 29.31
C SER A 459 29.37 -8.87 27.82
N SER A 460 28.98 -9.83 26.96
CA SER A 460 28.84 -9.63 25.51
C SER A 460 27.36 -9.59 25.12
N ILE A 461 27.05 -8.77 24.11
CA ILE A 461 25.82 -8.94 23.34
C ILE A 461 25.91 -10.22 22.50
N VAL A 462 24.79 -10.93 22.36
CA VAL A 462 24.68 -12.13 21.53
C VAL A 462 23.99 -11.79 20.21
N LEU A 463 24.65 -12.05 19.09
CA LEU A 463 24.12 -11.90 17.74
C LEU A 463 24.03 -13.25 17.02
N GLU A 464 23.46 -13.27 15.82
CA GLU A 464 23.46 -14.46 14.96
C GLU A 464 24.73 -14.54 14.10
N ASP A 465 25.31 -15.73 14.01
CA ASP A 465 26.34 -16.03 13.01
C ASP A 465 25.73 -16.39 11.64
N ALA A 466 26.58 -16.76 10.68
CA ALA A 466 26.14 -17.15 9.34
C ALA A 466 25.32 -18.46 9.33
N GLN A 467 25.36 -19.25 10.40
CA GLN A 467 24.63 -20.50 10.60
C GLN A 467 23.35 -20.31 11.42
N GLY A 468 23.05 -19.09 11.90
CA GLY A 468 21.90 -18.80 12.76
C GLY A 468 22.11 -19.14 14.23
N GLN A 469 23.35 -19.42 14.64
CA GLN A 469 23.71 -19.75 16.02
C GLN A 469 24.13 -18.51 16.80
N ALA A 470 24.07 -18.62 18.13
CA ALA A 470 24.49 -17.59 19.05
C ALA A 470 25.99 -17.28 18.89
N PHE A 471 26.30 -16.01 18.69
CA PHE A 471 27.64 -15.49 18.57
C PHE A 471 27.88 -14.38 19.59
N ASP A 472 28.81 -14.63 20.52
CA ASP A 472 29.27 -13.64 21.48
C ASP A 472 30.14 -12.58 20.80
N VAL A 473 29.65 -11.35 20.77
CA VAL A 473 30.42 -10.22 20.22
C VAL A 473 31.44 -9.75 21.26
N ASP A 474 32.72 -9.77 20.88
CA ASP A 474 33.79 -9.27 21.73
C ASP A 474 33.53 -7.83 22.21
N PRO A 475 33.60 -7.56 23.54
CA PRO A 475 33.31 -6.25 24.09
C PRO A 475 34.13 -5.11 23.51
N GLN A 476 35.42 -5.35 23.29
CA GLN A 476 36.34 -4.35 22.77
C GLN A 476 36.09 -4.11 21.28
N ALA A 477 35.81 -5.15 20.51
CA ALA A 477 35.46 -5.04 19.09
C ALA A 477 34.19 -4.20 18.87
N LEU A 478 33.16 -4.37 19.70
CA LEU A 478 31.96 -3.53 19.62
C LEU A 478 32.26 -2.07 19.99
N ALA A 479 33.05 -1.84 21.05
CA ALA A 479 33.46 -0.49 21.42
C ALA A 479 34.27 0.21 20.32
N ASP A 480 35.19 -0.53 19.68
CA ASP A 480 35.97 -0.06 18.53
C ASP A 480 35.07 0.24 17.32
N LEU A 481 34.02 -0.56 17.10
CA LEU A 481 33.01 -0.25 16.08
C LEU A 481 32.25 1.03 16.41
N MET A 482 31.72 1.18 17.63
CA MET A 482 30.98 2.39 18.04
C MET A 482 31.85 3.65 17.93
N LYS A 483 33.15 3.53 18.26
CA LYS A 483 34.13 4.60 18.08
C LYS A 483 34.21 5.13 16.65
N MET A 484 34.03 4.27 15.64
CA MET A 484 34.01 4.69 14.23
C MET A 484 32.83 5.62 13.91
N PHE A 485 31.76 5.57 14.72
CA PHE A 485 30.53 6.35 14.55
C PHE A 485 30.36 7.48 15.58
N LYS A 486 31.38 7.78 16.38
CA LYS A 486 31.33 8.79 17.47
C LYS A 486 30.91 10.21 17.03
N SER A 487 30.98 10.54 15.74
CA SER A 487 30.54 11.83 15.20
C SER A 487 29.03 11.94 15.03
N HIS A 488 28.31 10.82 15.04
CA HIS A 488 26.86 10.74 14.80
C HIS A 488 26.12 10.13 15.99
N LEU A 489 26.68 9.07 16.57
CA LEU A 489 26.04 8.33 17.64
C LEU A 489 26.13 9.09 18.97
N LYS A 490 24.98 9.42 19.55
CA LYS A 490 24.83 10.20 20.78
C LYS A 490 24.51 9.32 21.98
N CYS A 491 23.75 8.24 21.77
CA CYS A 491 23.34 7.31 22.82
C CYS A 491 23.35 5.86 22.34
N VAL A 492 23.80 4.94 23.19
CA VAL A 492 23.69 3.50 22.98
C VAL A 492 22.91 2.89 24.14
N ILE A 493 21.94 2.04 23.87
CA ILE A 493 21.17 1.29 24.86
C ILE A 493 21.42 -0.19 24.62
N LEU A 494 22.03 -0.86 25.59
CA LEU A 494 22.21 -2.30 25.61
C LEU A 494 21.15 -2.90 26.53
N ASN A 495 19.96 -3.15 25.97
CA ASN A 495 18.85 -3.76 26.67
C ASN A 495 18.99 -5.29 26.65
N CYS A 496 20.06 -5.76 27.29
CA CYS A 496 20.40 -7.17 27.43
C CYS A 496 21.10 -7.40 28.77
N CYS A 497 21.00 -8.62 29.29
CA CYS A 497 21.56 -8.99 30.59
C CYS A 497 23.09 -8.82 30.61
N TYR A 498 23.65 -8.45 31.77
CA TYR A 498 25.11 -8.38 32.00
C TYR A 498 25.90 -7.43 31.09
N SER A 499 25.27 -6.42 30.49
CA SER A 499 25.87 -5.49 29.53
C SER A 499 26.65 -4.31 30.13
N ASP A 500 26.69 -4.14 31.46
CA ASP A 500 27.32 -3.00 32.13
C ASP A 500 28.81 -2.78 31.78
N ALA A 501 29.60 -3.86 31.76
CA ALA A 501 31.02 -3.77 31.42
C ALA A 501 31.25 -3.33 29.96
N GLN A 502 30.38 -3.79 29.04
CA GLN A 502 30.42 -3.37 27.65
C GLN A 502 29.92 -1.94 27.47
N ALA A 503 28.92 -1.53 28.24
CA ALA A 503 28.44 -0.15 28.28
C ALA A 503 29.56 0.82 28.71
N ALA A 504 30.33 0.47 29.74
CA ALA A 504 31.47 1.25 30.21
C ALA A 504 32.63 1.33 29.18
N ALA A 505 32.83 0.30 28.38
CA ALA A 505 33.82 0.33 27.29
C ALA A 505 33.38 1.27 26.16
N ILE A 506 32.12 1.20 25.74
CA ILE A 506 31.55 2.06 24.68
C ILE A 506 31.50 3.53 25.13
N SER A 507 31.24 3.79 26.42
CA SER A 507 31.11 5.16 26.94
C SER A 507 32.41 5.96 26.86
N GLN A 508 33.57 5.31 26.68
CA GLN A 508 34.82 6.02 26.39
C GLN A 508 34.79 6.78 25.05
N HIS A 509 33.80 6.48 24.20
CA HIS A 509 33.70 6.99 22.83
C HIS A 509 32.34 7.64 22.53
N ILE A 510 31.26 7.21 23.19
CA ILE A 510 29.90 7.68 22.98
C ILE A 510 29.39 8.45 24.21
N PRO A 511 28.76 9.63 24.04
CA PRO A 511 28.38 10.50 25.16
C PRO A 511 27.51 9.82 26.25
N PHE A 512 26.57 8.97 25.84
CA PHE A 512 25.68 8.26 26.76
C PHE A 512 25.60 6.78 26.38
N VAL A 513 25.79 5.89 27.36
CA VAL A 513 25.59 4.46 27.16
C VAL A 513 24.82 3.88 28.34
N ILE A 514 23.73 3.19 28.05
CA ILE A 514 22.88 2.55 29.05
C ILE A 514 23.07 1.04 28.95
N GLY A 515 23.31 0.40 30.08
CA GLY A 515 23.43 -1.05 30.19
C GLY A 515 22.79 -1.58 31.47
N CYS A 516 22.78 -2.88 31.61
CA CYS A 516 22.25 -3.61 32.77
C CYS A 516 23.37 -4.43 33.43
N ASP A 517 23.49 -4.40 34.76
CA ASP A 517 24.53 -5.14 35.47
C ASP A 517 24.15 -6.58 35.84
N ASP A 518 22.86 -6.91 35.80
CA ASP A 518 22.32 -8.26 36.06
C ASP A 518 21.14 -8.57 35.13
N SER A 519 20.49 -9.72 35.33
CA SER A 519 19.30 -10.11 34.59
C SER A 519 18.12 -9.17 34.87
N VAL A 520 17.48 -8.68 33.81
CA VAL A 520 16.26 -7.86 33.86
C VAL A 520 15.13 -8.62 33.18
N GLY A 521 13.94 -8.65 33.78
CA GLY A 521 12.79 -9.29 33.16
C GLY A 521 12.23 -8.49 31.96
N ASP A 522 11.68 -9.19 30.97
CA ASP A 522 11.10 -8.61 29.75
C ASP A 522 10.15 -7.44 30.02
N THR A 523 9.32 -7.54 31.08
CA THR A 523 8.37 -6.48 31.45
C THR A 523 9.10 -5.20 31.87
N ALA A 524 10.16 -5.30 32.67
CA ALA A 524 10.94 -4.16 33.11
C ALA A 524 11.74 -3.54 31.94
N ALA A 525 12.27 -4.37 31.05
CA ALA A 525 12.95 -3.96 29.83
C ALA A 525 12.04 -3.13 28.91
N LEU A 526 10.84 -3.63 28.62
CA LEU A 526 9.84 -2.91 27.83
C LEU A 526 9.42 -1.60 28.53
N THR A 527 9.20 -1.65 29.84
CA THR A 527 8.76 -0.49 30.64
C THR A 527 9.81 0.62 30.64
N PHE A 528 11.08 0.25 30.81
CA PHE A 528 12.21 1.16 30.74
C PHE A 528 12.27 1.84 29.37
N ALA A 529 12.34 1.04 28.30
CA ALA A 529 12.48 1.55 26.94
C ALA A 529 11.31 2.47 26.56
N TYR A 530 10.08 2.10 26.93
CA TYR A 530 8.90 2.93 26.74
C TYR A 530 9.04 4.31 27.39
N ALA A 531 9.30 4.36 28.70
CA ALA A 531 9.37 5.62 29.42
C ALA A 531 10.57 6.48 29.00
N PHE A 532 11.69 5.83 28.67
CA PHE A 532 12.87 6.47 28.11
C PHE A 532 12.55 7.20 26.80
N TYR A 533 11.98 6.49 25.81
CA TYR A 533 11.64 7.11 24.54
C TYR A 533 10.49 8.10 24.63
N ARG A 534 9.53 7.89 25.54
CA ARG A 534 8.48 8.89 25.83
C ARG A 534 9.08 10.19 26.34
N ALA A 535 10.10 10.14 27.19
CA ALA A 535 10.79 11.34 27.66
C ALA A 535 11.55 12.02 26.51
N LEU A 536 12.33 11.27 25.73
CA LEU A 536 13.04 11.80 24.56
C LEU A 536 12.09 12.45 23.53
N SER A 537 10.91 11.85 23.33
CA SER A 537 9.92 12.38 22.40
C SER A 537 9.30 13.71 22.85
N HIS A 538 9.49 14.08 24.11
CA HIS A 538 9.08 15.35 24.72
C HIS A 538 10.27 16.29 24.93
N ASP A 539 11.26 16.21 24.05
CA ASP A 539 12.44 17.09 24.01
C ASP A 539 13.27 17.07 25.32
N ARG A 540 13.19 15.98 26.10
CA ARG A 540 14.04 15.76 27.28
C ARG A 540 15.41 15.22 26.88
N GLY A 541 16.43 15.51 27.68
CA GLY A 541 17.78 14.97 27.48
C GLY A 541 17.87 13.48 27.82
N PHE A 542 18.96 12.83 27.41
CA PHE A 542 19.18 11.39 27.67
C PHE A 542 19.23 11.02 29.16
N GLU A 543 19.76 11.91 30.00
CA GLU A 543 19.82 11.70 31.45
C GLU A 543 18.42 11.73 32.08
N ASP A 544 17.64 12.75 31.75
CA ASP A 544 16.24 12.84 32.15
C ASP A 544 15.45 11.62 31.67
N ALA A 545 15.66 11.21 30.41
CA ALA A 545 15.00 10.05 29.84
C ALA A 545 15.34 8.76 30.59
N PHE A 546 16.60 8.58 30.99
CA PHE A 546 17.02 7.47 31.84
C PHE A 546 16.29 7.51 33.19
N GLU A 547 16.22 8.67 33.85
CA GLU A 547 15.50 8.82 35.12
C GLU A 547 14.01 8.50 34.99
N PHE A 548 13.36 8.89 33.89
CA PHE A 548 11.98 8.50 33.59
C PHE A 548 11.83 7.00 33.40
N GLY A 549 12.77 6.35 32.69
CA GLY A 549 12.83 4.90 32.54
C GLY A 549 12.86 4.19 33.90
N VAL A 550 13.84 4.55 34.73
CA VAL A 550 13.99 3.98 36.10
C VAL A 550 12.75 4.27 36.96
N ASN A 551 12.18 5.47 36.84
CA ASN A 551 10.98 5.84 37.60
C ASN A 551 9.76 5.01 37.19
N GLU A 552 9.54 4.77 35.90
CA GLU A 552 8.40 3.98 35.42
C GLU A 552 8.48 2.53 35.91
N ILE A 553 9.67 1.91 35.90
CA ILE A 553 9.88 0.58 36.51
C ILE A 553 9.49 0.61 38.00
N ASN A 554 9.94 1.63 38.74
CA ASN A 554 9.61 1.76 40.16
C ASN A 554 8.11 1.94 40.44
N LEU A 555 7.36 2.46 39.46
CA LEU A 555 5.92 2.68 39.57
C LEU A 555 5.09 1.44 39.19
N THR A 556 5.62 0.59 38.31
CA THR A 556 4.82 -0.42 37.60
C THR A 556 5.36 -1.85 37.70
N SER A 557 6.62 -2.02 38.11
CA SER A 557 7.37 -3.29 38.16
C SER A 557 8.16 -3.41 39.48
N ASP A 558 9.02 -4.42 39.62
CA ASP A 558 9.82 -4.59 40.83
C ASP A 558 10.93 -3.53 40.91
N ARG A 559 10.94 -2.81 42.03
CA ARG A 559 11.95 -1.79 42.37
C ARG A 559 13.38 -2.37 42.46
N ALA A 560 13.53 -3.68 42.59
CA ALA A 560 14.82 -4.34 42.50
C ALA A 560 15.41 -4.27 41.07
N GLU A 561 14.59 -4.39 40.04
CA GLU A 561 15.02 -4.40 38.63
C GLU A 561 15.50 -3.04 38.16
N SER A 562 14.89 -1.95 38.66
CA SER A 562 15.28 -0.59 38.29
C SER A 562 16.70 -0.21 38.71
N LYS A 563 17.24 -0.90 39.72
CA LYS A 563 18.62 -0.69 40.20
C LYS A 563 19.67 -1.33 39.28
N MET A 564 19.26 -2.24 38.40
CA MET A 564 20.16 -2.93 37.50
C MET A 564 20.55 -2.07 36.30
N TYR A 565 19.70 -1.10 35.94
CA TYR A 565 19.99 -0.13 34.89
C TYR A 565 21.05 0.88 35.34
N LYS A 566 22.07 1.07 34.51
CA LYS A 566 23.10 2.10 34.69
C LYS A 566 23.27 2.94 33.44
N ILE A 567 23.56 4.22 33.64
CA ILE A 567 23.95 5.16 32.57
C ILE A 567 25.41 5.55 32.77
N HIS A 568 26.22 5.30 31.76
CA HIS A 568 27.61 5.72 31.66
C HIS A 568 27.72 6.97 30.78
N LYS A 569 28.65 7.84 31.14
CA LYS A 569 28.90 9.11 30.45
C LYS A 569 30.38 9.18 30.07
N ALA A 570 30.65 9.73 28.88
CA ALA A 570 32.01 9.91 28.35
C ALA A 570 32.82 10.98 29.09
#